data_AF-A0A7V1IK72-F1
#
_entry.id   AF-A0A7V1IK72-F1
#
_cell.length_a   1.000
_cell.length_b   1.000
_cell.length_c   1.000
_cell.angle_alpha   90.00
_cell.angle_beta   90.00
_cell.angle_gamma   90.00
#
_symmetry.space_group_name_H-M   'P 1'
#
loop_
_entity.id
_entity.type
_entity.pdbx_description
1 polymer ?
#
loop_
_entity_poly.entity_id
_entity_poly.type
_entity_poly.pdbx_seq_one_letter_code
_entity_poly.pdbx_strand_id
1 'polypeptide(L)'
;MRRMPRRGPSLLVILAIGVGISAGPAVMASAGDRDVSVRDRPGVQRPIDRPRRRPERDRDLRSRARRIERRRAAERWERATPRERQRIRRAMRFLERSLPGWSAAERRILLRRLARLPEVERKALRRRLRRMDELGGRERDRLENELRAMIEPEAEDIRRLERNIDRWAGLSEEERERYRRQMRRFRSLPLEERRKLLDEWAERDGDVEAPEAGAEEESR
;
A
#
# COMPACT_ATOMS: atom_id res chain seq x y z
N MET A 1 15.87 -33.59 -28.02
CA MET A 1 16.20 -32.19 -27.68
C MET A 1 15.06 -31.59 -26.86
N ARG A 2 15.23 -31.40 -25.55
CA ARG A 2 14.20 -30.82 -24.67
C ARG A 2 14.31 -29.29 -24.70
N ARG A 3 13.28 -28.61 -25.21
CA ARG A 3 13.17 -27.14 -25.14
C ARG A 3 13.06 -26.74 -23.67
N MET A 4 14.08 -26.05 -23.14
CA MET A 4 13.98 -25.44 -21.81
C MET A 4 12.95 -24.31 -21.85
N PRO A 5 12.02 -24.23 -20.87
CA PRO A 5 11.12 -23.10 -20.76
C PRO A 5 11.94 -21.84 -20.46
N ARG A 6 11.80 -20.83 -21.32
CA ARG A 6 12.30 -19.47 -21.08
C ARG A 6 11.68 -18.98 -19.77
N ARG A 7 12.48 -18.92 -18.70
CA ARG A 7 12.11 -18.25 -17.46
C ARG A 7 11.87 -16.78 -17.81
N GLY A 8 10.60 -16.37 -17.83
CA GLY A 8 10.23 -14.95 -17.94
C GLY A 8 10.92 -14.14 -16.84
N PRO A 9 11.04 -12.81 -17.01
CA PRO A 9 11.68 -11.94 -16.04
C PRO A 9 11.02 -12.16 -14.68
N SER A 10 11.80 -12.68 -13.73
CA SER A 10 11.32 -12.90 -12.37
C SER A 10 10.90 -11.57 -11.80
N LEU A 11 9.58 -11.36 -11.67
CA LEU A 11 8.89 -10.27 -10.98
C LEU A 11 9.22 -10.27 -9.48
N LEU A 12 10.51 -10.12 -9.14
CA LEU A 12 11.03 -10.26 -7.78
C LEU A 12 11.89 -9.04 -7.43
N VAL A 13 11.36 -7.85 -7.73
CA VAL A 13 11.86 -6.56 -7.21
C VAL A 13 10.68 -5.66 -6.82
N ILE A 14 9.82 -6.13 -5.91
CA ILE A 14 8.85 -5.27 -5.20
C ILE A 14 8.92 -5.57 -3.68
N LEU A 15 10.13 -5.57 -3.11
CA LEU A 15 10.29 -5.69 -1.65
C LEU A 15 10.65 -4.37 -0.94
N ALA A 16 10.77 -3.27 -1.69
CA ALA A 16 11.11 -1.96 -1.15
C ALA A 16 10.16 -0.81 -1.56
N ILE A 17 8.89 -1.11 -1.89
CA ILE A 17 7.85 -0.06 -1.95
C ILE A 17 7.29 0.09 -0.52
N GLY A 18 8.10 0.71 0.33
CA GLY A 18 7.71 1.16 1.67
C GLY A 18 7.78 2.68 1.83
N VAL A 19 8.41 3.36 0.87
CA VAL A 19 8.31 4.81 0.70
C VAL A 19 7.26 4.99 -0.39
N GLY A 20 6.04 5.37 0.01
CA GLY A 20 5.12 5.98 -0.93
C GLY A 20 5.73 7.31 -1.30
N ILE A 21 6.58 7.32 -2.34
CA ILE A 21 6.83 8.56 -3.06
C ILE A 21 5.52 8.80 -3.79
N SER A 22 4.64 9.55 -3.15
CA SER A 22 3.58 10.28 -3.81
C SER A 22 4.30 11.20 -4.80
N ALA A 23 4.64 10.70 -5.99
CA ALA A 23 4.92 11.58 -7.10
C ALA A 23 3.57 12.26 -7.36
N GLY A 24 3.38 13.42 -6.73
CA GLY A 24 2.23 14.28 -7.00
C GLY A 24 2.14 14.45 -8.52
N PRO A 25 0.93 14.45 -9.08
CA PRO A 25 0.77 14.77 -10.49
C PRO A 25 1.44 16.13 -10.71
N ALA A 26 2.44 16.17 -11.59
CA ALA A 26 2.81 17.42 -12.23
C ALA A 26 1.56 17.84 -13.00
N VAL A 27 0.81 18.78 -12.43
CA VAL A 27 -0.39 19.35 -13.02
C VAL A 27 0.04 20.06 -14.29
N MET A 28 -0.11 19.40 -15.44
CA MET A 28 -0.19 20.09 -16.71
C MET A 28 -1.58 20.71 -16.79
N ALA A 29 -1.62 22.03 -16.64
CA ALA A 29 -2.79 22.86 -16.87
C ALA A 29 -3.26 22.67 -18.33
N SER A 30 -4.42 22.06 -18.51
CA SER A 30 -5.17 22.16 -19.75
C SER A 30 -6.26 23.19 -19.53
N ALA A 31 -6.02 24.41 -20.03
CA ALA A 31 -7.06 25.40 -20.21
C ALA A 31 -8.10 24.85 -21.19
N GLY A 32 -9.37 24.91 -20.78
CA GLY A 32 -10.50 24.47 -21.60
C GLY A 32 -11.79 25.07 -21.05
N ASP A 33 -12.09 26.28 -21.51
CA ASP A 33 -13.36 27.00 -21.37
C ASP A 33 -14.58 26.08 -21.57
N ARG A 34 -15.52 26.12 -20.63
CA ARG A 34 -16.95 25.89 -20.91
C ARG A 34 -17.82 26.81 -20.06
N ASP A 35 -18.36 27.80 -20.76
CA ASP A 35 -19.49 28.64 -20.42
C ASP A 35 -20.77 27.77 -20.31
N VAL A 36 -21.44 27.78 -19.15
CA VAL A 36 -22.81 27.26 -19.02
C VAL A 36 -23.60 28.24 -18.14
N SER A 37 -24.64 28.79 -18.76
CA SER A 37 -25.56 29.77 -18.20
C SER A 37 -26.48 29.17 -17.13
N VAL A 38 -26.42 29.78 -15.94
CA VAL A 38 -27.25 29.50 -14.76
C VAL A 38 -28.63 30.11 -14.94
N ARG A 39 -29.69 29.32 -14.70
CA ARG A 39 -31.09 29.76 -14.64
C ARG A 39 -31.55 29.83 -13.20
N ASP A 40 -32.04 31.01 -12.82
CA ASP A 40 -32.64 31.34 -11.52
C ASP A 40 -33.70 30.34 -11.02
N ARG A 41 -33.60 29.93 -9.75
CA ARG A 41 -34.71 29.37 -8.97
C ARG A 41 -34.69 29.87 -7.52
N PRO A 42 -35.76 30.51 -7.03
CA PRO A 42 -35.82 30.97 -5.65
C PRO A 42 -36.52 29.96 -4.72
N GLY A 43 -35.91 29.74 -3.55
CA GLY A 43 -36.65 29.72 -2.27
C GLY A 43 -37.15 28.39 -1.73
N VAL A 44 -36.30 27.69 -0.96
CA VAL A 44 -36.72 26.94 0.26
C VAL A 44 -35.57 26.99 1.27
N GLN A 45 -35.63 27.89 2.25
CA GLN A 45 -34.70 27.92 3.39
C GLN A 45 -35.13 26.86 4.41
N ARG A 46 -34.46 25.71 4.43
CA ARG A 46 -34.52 24.78 5.56
C ARG A 46 -33.46 25.17 6.61
N PRO A 47 -33.77 25.08 7.92
CA PRO A 47 -32.79 25.32 8.97
C PRO A 47 -31.68 24.26 8.87
N ILE A 48 -30.46 24.72 8.55
CA ILE A 48 -29.27 23.88 8.45
C ILE A 48 -28.83 23.57 9.88
N ASP A 49 -29.25 22.42 10.39
CA ASP A 49 -28.59 21.78 11.53
C ASP A 49 -27.14 21.49 11.15
N ARG A 50 -26.24 22.42 11.51
CA ARG A 50 -24.82 22.29 11.24
C ARG A 50 -24.30 21.01 11.89
N PRO A 51 -23.79 20.02 11.11
CA PRO A 51 -23.23 18.82 11.69
C PRO A 51 -22.03 19.21 12.55
N ARG A 52 -21.97 18.66 13.77
CA ARG A 52 -20.87 18.82 14.73
C ARG A 52 -19.54 18.54 14.04
N ARG A 53 -18.74 19.58 13.78
CA ARG A 53 -17.35 19.46 13.35
C ARG A 53 -16.53 18.74 14.42
N ARG A 54 -16.31 17.43 14.24
CA ARG A 54 -15.11 16.66 14.65
C ARG A 54 -15.21 15.25 14.07
N PRO A 55 -14.17 14.75 13.37
CA PRO A 55 -12.95 14.32 14.05
C PRO A 55 -11.66 14.43 13.20
N GLU A 56 -11.23 15.63 12.78
CA GLU A 56 -9.93 15.78 12.09
C GLU A 56 -8.75 15.28 12.94
N ARG A 57 -8.83 15.48 14.25
CA ARG A 57 -7.78 15.08 15.20
C ARG A 57 -7.52 13.57 15.21
N ASP A 58 -8.54 12.75 15.00
CA ASP A 58 -8.37 11.28 14.99
C ASP A 58 -7.77 10.77 13.68
N ARG A 59 -8.04 11.47 12.57
CA ARG A 59 -7.44 11.18 11.26
C ARG A 59 -5.93 11.41 11.30
N ASP A 60 -5.50 12.47 11.97
CA ASP A 60 -4.08 12.81 12.14
C ASP A 60 -3.31 11.83 13.02
N LEU A 61 -3.90 11.40 14.14
CA LEU A 61 -3.27 10.41 15.02
C LEU A 61 -3.06 9.07 14.31
N ARG A 62 -4.05 8.60 13.53
CA ARG A 62 -3.92 7.38 12.71
C ARG A 62 -2.85 7.55 11.63
N SER A 63 -2.76 8.73 11.02
CA SER A 63 -1.72 9.05 10.03
C SER A 63 -0.33 9.00 10.66
N ARG A 64 -0.13 9.63 11.82
CA ARG A 64 1.17 9.61 12.52
C ARG A 64 1.58 8.21 12.96
N ALA A 65 0.67 7.43 13.54
CA ALA A 65 0.95 6.04 13.93
C ALA A 65 1.38 5.18 12.73
N ARG A 66 0.70 5.31 11.59
CA ARG A 66 1.08 4.65 10.33
C ARG A 66 2.45 5.11 9.82
N ARG A 67 2.77 6.40 9.89
CA ARG A 67 4.10 6.94 9.51
C ARG A 67 5.20 6.31 10.36
N ILE A 68 5.02 6.28 11.69
CA ILE A 68 5.96 5.64 12.63
C ILE A 68 6.13 4.16 12.29
N GLU A 69 5.03 3.46 12.01
CA GLU A 69 5.10 2.04 11.70
C GLU A 69 5.84 1.75 10.38
N ARG A 70 5.58 2.55 9.35
CA ARG A 70 6.29 2.48 8.06
C ARG A 70 7.78 2.77 8.25
N ARG A 71 8.13 3.80 9.02
CA ARG A 71 9.51 4.14 9.37
C ARG A 71 10.21 2.97 10.07
N ARG A 72 9.60 2.40 11.12
CA ARG A 72 10.12 1.21 11.81
C ARG A 72 10.27 0.02 10.88
N ALA A 73 9.33 -0.19 9.95
CA ALA A 73 9.41 -1.27 8.97
C ALA A 73 10.57 -1.06 7.98
N ALA A 74 10.79 0.18 7.52
CA ALA A 74 11.90 0.54 6.65
C ALA A 74 13.25 0.34 7.37
N GLU A 75 13.38 0.84 8.60
CA GLU A 75 14.57 0.65 9.44
C GLU A 75 14.87 -0.84 9.70
N ARG A 76 13.85 -1.65 10.02
CA ARG A 76 14.00 -3.11 10.15
C ARG A 76 14.50 -3.75 8.87
N TRP A 77 13.95 -3.36 7.72
CA TRP A 77 14.38 -3.92 6.44
C TRP A 77 15.78 -3.49 6.05
N GLU A 78 16.15 -2.24 6.32
CA GLU A 78 17.48 -1.71 6.06
C GLU A 78 18.55 -2.44 6.89
N ARG A 79 18.27 -2.65 8.19
CA ARG A 79 19.13 -3.40 9.11
C ARG A 79 19.09 -4.92 8.89
N ALA A 80 18.11 -5.43 8.15
CA ALA A 80 17.99 -6.87 7.91
C ALA A 80 19.19 -7.41 7.13
N THR A 81 19.81 -8.45 7.70
CA THR A 81 20.89 -9.20 7.09
C THR A 81 20.45 -9.87 5.77
N PRO A 82 21.39 -10.20 4.85
CA PRO A 82 21.06 -10.93 3.63
C PRO A 82 20.28 -12.23 3.88
N ARG A 83 20.59 -12.95 4.97
CA ARG A 83 19.90 -14.18 5.39
C ARG A 83 18.45 -13.92 5.77
N GLU A 84 18.17 -12.86 6.53
CA GLU A 84 16.79 -12.48 6.90
C GLU A 84 15.97 -12.08 5.68
N ARG A 85 16.55 -11.29 4.76
CA ARG A 85 15.92 -10.94 3.48
C ARG A 85 15.63 -12.18 2.65
N GLN A 86 16.54 -13.16 2.65
CA GLN A 86 16.32 -14.44 1.97
C GLN A 86 15.19 -15.25 2.62
N ARG A 87 15.10 -15.27 3.97
CA ARG A 87 13.99 -15.92 4.70
C ARG A 87 12.64 -15.30 4.33
N ILE A 88 12.55 -13.98 4.26
CA ILE A 88 11.32 -13.28 3.85
C ILE A 88 10.94 -13.62 2.41
N ARG A 89 11.91 -13.64 1.49
CA ARG A 89 11.68 -14.08 0.09
C ARG A 89 11.21 -15.53 -0.01
N ARG A 90 11.77 -16.44 0.80
CA ARG A 90 11.33 -17.84 0.87
C ARG A 90 9.90 -17.94 1.41
N ALA A 91 9.55 -17.16 2.43
CA ALA A 91 8.20 -17.12 2.98
C ALA A 91 7.17 -16.60 1.97
N MET A 92 7.50 -15.55 1.21
CA MET A 92 6.62 -15.06 0.13
C MET A 92 6.39 -16.11 -0.96
N ARG A 93 7.45 -16.76 -1.46
CA ARG A 93 7.32 -17.83 -2.47
C ARG A 93 6.55 -19.04 -1.95
N PHE A 94 6.67 -19.33 -0.65
CA PHE A 94 5.86 -20.35 -0.02
C PHE A 94 4.36 -19.98 -0.06
N LEU A 95 3.99 -18.78 0.35
CA LEU A 95 2.59 -18.33 0.28
C LEU A 95 2.06 -18.24 -1.15
N GLU A 96 2.90 -17.86 -2.11
CA GLU A 96 2.51 -17.82 -3.52
C GLU A 96 2.08 -19.17 -4.06
N ARG A 97 2.77 -20.23 -3.64
CA ARG A 97 2.41 -21.60 -4.00
C ARG A 97 1.17 -22.09 -3.24
N SER A 98 1.09 -21.84 -1.93
CA SER A 98 -0.02 -22.34 -1.11
C SER A 98 -1.33 -21.57 -1.31
N LEU A 99 -1.26 -20.30 -1.69
CA LEU A 99 -2.38 -19.39 -1.87
C LEU A 99 -2.38 -18.78 -3.29
N PRO A 100 -2.56 -19.60 -4.35
CA PRO A 100 -2.43 -19.15 -5.73
C PRO A 100 -3.48 -18.09 -6.11
N GLY A 101 -4.69 -18.17 -5.55
CA GLY A 101 -5.77 -17.19 -5.80
C GLY A 101 -5.65 -15.86 -5.07
N TRP A 102 -4.59 -15.66 -4.27
CA TRP A 102 -4.39 -14.45 -3.47
C TRP A 102 -3.47 -13.46 -4.18
N SER A 103 -3.75 -12.17 -4.05
CA SER A 103 -2.92 -11.09 -4.59
C SER A 103 -1.58 -10.98 -3.86
N ALA A 104 -0.58 -10.39 -4.51
CA ALA A 104 0.72 -10.14 -3.89
C ALA A 104 0.59 -9.20 -2.66
N ALA A 105 -0.40 -8.29 -2.67
CA ALA A 105 -0.70 -7.40 -1.56
C ALA A 105 -1.30 -8.17 -0.37
N GLU A 106 -2.30 -9.02 -0.61
CA GLU A 106 -2.90 -9.86 0.43
C GLU A 106 -1.85 -10.76 1.13
N ARG A 107 -1.03 -11.47 0.35
CA ARG A 107 0.04 -12.32 0.89
C ARG A 107 1.05 -11.53 1.74
N ARG A 108 1.35 -10.28 1.33
CA ARG A 108 2.25 -9.40 2.08
C ARG A 108 1.64 -8.94 3.40
N ILE A 109 0.36 -8.56 3.40
CA ILE A 109 -0.36 -8.19 4.62
C ILE A 109 -0.48 -9.40 5.55
N LEU A 110 -0.78 -10.58 5.01
CA LEU A 110 -0.81 -11.82 5.78
C LEU A 110 0.53 -12.11 6.45
N LEU A 111 1.68 -11.98 5.75
CA LEU A 111 2.99 -12.14 6.39
C LEU A 111 3.23 -11.15 7.53
N ARG A 112 2.81 -9.88 7.37
CA ARG A 112 2.92 -8.88 8.44
C ARG A 112 2.07 -9.28 9.64
N ARG A 113 0.84 -9.74 9.40
CA ARG A 113 -0.08 -10.22 10.45
C ARG A 113 0.51 -11.42 11.19
N LEU A 114 0.98 -12.42 10.45
CA LEU A 114 1.66 -13.60 11.01
C LEU A 114 2.87 -13.23 11.86
N ALA A 115 3.63 -12.19 11.48
CA ALA A 115 4.80 -11.77 12.26
C ALA A 115 4.43 -11.17 13.62
N ARG A 116 3.23 -10.57 13.75
CA ARG A 116 2.72 -9.97 14.99
C ARG A 116 2.03 -10.98 15.92
N LEU A 117 1.71 -12.20 15.46
CA LEU A 117 1.10 -13.23 16.30
C LEU A 117 2.08 -13.75 17.36
N PRO A 118 1.57 -14.18 18.53
CA PRO A 118 2.32 -14.98 19.49
C PRO A 118 3.01 -16.17 18.83
N GLU A 119 4.19 -16.56 19.33
CA GLU A 119 5.00 -17.58 18.66
C GLU A 119 4.28 -18.93 18.53
N VAL A 120 3.50 -19.32 19.56
CA VAL A 120 2.74 -20.57 19.58
C VAL A 120 1.69 -20.58 18.46
N GLU A 121 0.85 -19.55 18.38
CA GLU A 121 -0.16 -19.37 17.33
C GLU A 121 0.46 -19.30 15.93
N ARG A 122 1.54 -18.51 15.79
CA ARG A 122 2.30 -18.39 14.55
C ARG A 122 2.86 -19.73 14.09
N LYS A 123 3.37 -20.56 15.00
CA LYS A 123 3.87 -21.92 14.69
C LYS A 123 2.72 -22.84 14.27
N ALA A 124 1.60 -22.81 14.99
CA ALA A 124 0.42 -23.60 14.67
C ALA A 124 -0.12 -23.27 13.26
N LEU A 125 -0.31 -21.98 12.96
CA LEU A 125 -0.81 -21.54 11.66
C LEU A 125 0.18 -21.84 10.52
N ARG A 126 1.48 -21.70 10.75
CA ARG A 126 2.51 -22.13 9.78
C ARG A 126 2.49 -23.63 9.51
N ARG A 127 2.22 -24.47 10.53
CA ARG A 127 2.08 -25.92 10.33
C ARG A 127 0.85 -26.23 9.47
N ARG A 128 -0.29 -25.57 9.73
CA ARG A 128 -1.51 -25.70 8.91
C ARG A 128 -1.26 -25.28 7.46
N LEU A 129 -0.65 -24.12 7.25
CA LEU A 129 -0.29 -23.63 5.91
C LEU A 129 0.64 -24.60 5.16
N ARG A 130 1.57 -25.28 5.84
CA ARG A 130 2.48 -26.25 5.19
C ARG A 130 1.76 -27.49 4.68
N ARG A 131 0.65 -27.87 5.30
CA ARG A 131 -0.19 -29.00 4.91
C ARG A 131 -1.33 -28.61 3.98
N MET A 132 -1.35 -27.36 3.49
CA MET A 132 -2.48 -26.84 2.72
C MET A 132 -2.78 -27.63 1.44
N ASP A 133 -1.75 -28.21 0.82
CA ASP A 133 -1.90 -29.07 -0.36
C ASP A 133 -2.42 -30.48 -0.01
N GLU A 134 -2.39 -30.87 1.27
CA GLU A 134 -2.89 -32.15 1.80
C GLU A 134 -4.32 -32.03 2.35
N LEU A 135 -4.82 -30.81 2.55
CA LEU A 135 -6.17 -30.58 3.08
C LEU A 135 -7.23 -30.92 2.03
N GLY A 136 -8.32 -31.54 2.47
CA GLY A 136 -9.51 -31.69 1.62
C GLY A 136 -10.11 -30.32 1.25
N GLY A 137 -10.86 -30.24 0.16
CA GLY A 137 -11.40 -28.96 -0.36
C GLY A 137 -12.11 -28.11 0.70
N ARG A 138 -13.02 -28.70 1.49
CA ARG A 138 -13.73 -27.99 2.56
C ARG A 138 -12.80 -27.45 3.67
N GLU A 139 -11.76 -28.19 4.03
CA GLU A 139 -10.81 -27.77 5.07
C GLU A 139 -9.89 -26.67 4.56
N ARG A 140 -9.49 -26.76 3.29
CA ARG A 140 -8.75 -25.73 2.58
C ARG A 140 -9.55 -24.43 2.53
N ASP A 141 -10.81 -24.48 2.11
CA ASP A 141 -11.69 -23.31 2.04
C ASP A 141 -11.88 -22.65 3.41
N ARG A 142 -12.07 -23.45 4.46
CA ARG A 142 -12.14 -22.96 5.85
C ARG A 142 -10.86 -22.24 6.26
N LEU A 143 -9.70 -22.82 5.96
CA LEU A 143 -8.42 -22.19 6.26
C LEU A 143 -8.23 -20.90 5.45
N GLU A 144 -8.59 -20.88 4.17
CA GLU A 144 -8.51 -19.66 3.34
C GLU A 144 -9.42 -18.55 3.89
N ASN A 145 -10.65 -18.89 4.29
CA ASN A 145 -11.58 -17.93 4.90
C ASN A 145 -11.08 -17.38 6.24
N GLU A 146 -10.52 -18.25 7.10
CA GLU A 146 -9.88 -17.82 8.35
C GLU A 146 -8.74 -16.83 8.08
N LEU A 147 -7.87 -17.14 7.11
CA LEU A 147 -6.77 -16.26 6.74
C LEU A 147 -7.27 -14.93 6.16
N ARG A 148 -8.36 -14.93 5.38
CA ARG A 148 -8.98 -13.70 4.84
C ARG A 148 -9.54 -12.84 5.96
N ALA A 149 -10.29 -13.43 6.89
CA ALA A 149 -10.84 -12.74 8.05
C ALA A 149 -9.73 -12.09 8.91
N MET A 150 -8.55 -12.72 9.00
CA MET A 150 -7.41 -12.14 9.72
C MET A 150 -6.85 -10.85 9.10
N ILE A 151 -7.01 -10.65 7.79
CA ILE A 151 -6.46 -9.50 7.04
C ILE A 151 -7.54 -8.52 6.56
N GLU A 152 -8.82 -8.86 6.71
CA GLU A 152 -9.95 -8.00 6.37
C GLU A 152 -9.87 -6.59 6.99
N PRO A 153 -9.46 -6.40 8.27
CA PRO A 153 -9.30 -5.07 8.84
C PRO A 153 -8.28 -4.18 8.11
N GLU A 154 -7.43 -4.76 7.26
CA GLU A 154 -6.39 -4.09 6.48
C GLU A 154 -6.79 -3.92 5.00
N ALA A 155 -8.08 -4.07 4.65
CA ALA A 155 -8.58 -3.97 3.26
C ALA A 155 -8.14 -2.69 2.54
N GLU A 156 -8.17 -1.54 3.22
CA GLU A 156 -7.72 -0.28 2.62
C GLU A 156 -6.22 -0.27 2.33
N ASP A 157 -5.43 -0.91 3.19
CA ASP A 157 -3.99 -1.05 3.01
C ASP A 157 -3.67 -2.01 1.86
N ILE A 158 -4.49 -3.05 1.65
CA ILE A 158 -4.42 -3.96 0.50
C ILE A 158 -4.70 -3.19 -0.79
N ARG A 159 -5.84 -2.48 -0.88
CA ARG A 159 -6.22 -1.69 -2.07
C ARG A 159 -5.14 -0.66 -2.43
N ARG A 160 -4.56 0.02 -1.42
CA ARG A 160 -3.45 0.96 -1.64
C ARG A 160 -2.21 0.27 -2.21
N LEU A 161 -1.87 -0.92 -1.72
CA LEU A 161 -0.71 -1.67 -2.22
C LEU A 161 -0.94 -2.14 -3.66
N GLU A 162 -2.16 -2.57 -3.99
CA GLU A 162 -2.53 -2.98 -5.35
C GLU A 162 -2.42 -1.82 -6.33
N ARG A 163 -3.01 -0.65 -6.03
CA ARG A 163 -2.84 0.57 -6.85
C ARG A 163 -1.37 0.92 -7.09
N ASN A 164 -0.51 0.74 -6.09
CA ASN A 164 0.92 0.99 -6.24
C ASN A 164 1.62 -0.05 -7.11
N ILE A 165 1.22 -1.32 -7.02
CA ILE A 165 1.72 -2.40 -7.88
C ILE A 165 1.30 -2.13 -9.33
N ASP A 166 0.05 -1.77 -9.56
CA ASP A 166 -0.49 -1.50 -10.89
C ASP A 166 0.17 -0.26 -11.51
N ARG A 167 0.31 0.82 -10.73
CA ARG A 167 1.07 2.01 -11.15
C ARG A 167 2.48 1.64 -11.57
N TRP A 168 3.18 0.83 -10.78
CA TRP A 168 4.55 0.40 -11.08
C TRP A 168 4.62 -0.51 -12.33
N ALA A 169 3.63 -1.39 -12.49
CA ALA A 169 3.50 -2.25 -13.65
C ALA A 169 3.24 -1.44 -14.94
N GLY A 170 2.52 -0.31 -14.85
CA GLY A 170 2.26 0.59 -15.96
C GLY A 170 3.44 1.49 -16.38
N LEU A 171 4.48 1.64 -15.55
CA LEU A 171 5.66 2.45 -15.91
C LEU A 171 6.50 1.80 -17.00
N SER A 172 7.05 2.64 -17.89
CA SER A 172 8.05 2.20 -18.89
C SER A 172 9.36 1.75 -18.20
N GLU A 173 10.22 1.02 -18.91
CA GLU A 173 11.50 0.59 -18.32
C GLU A 173 12.44 1.78 -18.06
N GLU A 174 12.40 2.83 -18.90
CA GLU A 174 13.12 4.08 -18.70
C GLU A 174 12.64 4.80 -17.44
N GLU A 175 11.33 4.84 -17.21
CA GLU A 175 10.73 5.43 -16.02
C GLU A 175 11.08 4.62 -14.76
N ARG A 176 10.97 3.29 -14.83
CA ARG A 176 11.39 2.40 -13.74
C ARG A 176 12.87 2.61 -13.42
N GLU A 177 13.74 2.72 -14.42
CA GLU A 177 15.17 2.96 -14.19
C GLU A 177 15.42 4.37 -13.61
N ARG A 178 14.66 5.38 -14.03
CA ARG A 178 14.68 6.72 -13.41
C ARG A 178 14.32 6.62 -11.92
N TYR A 179 13.26 5.91 -11.57
CA TYR A 179 12.88 5.67 -10.17
C TYR A 179 13.96 4.88 -9.41
N ARG A 180 14.56 3.84 -10.02
CA ARG A 180 15.67 3.09 -9.41
C ARG A 180 16.88 3.98 -9.14
N ARG A 181 17.24 4.87 -10.08
CA ARG A 181 18.31 5.87 -9.90
C ARG A 181 18.00 6.83 -8.76
N GLN A 182 16.79 7.39 -8.73
CA GLN A 182 16.35 8.26 -7.62
C GLN A 182 16.43 7.54 -6.28
N MET A 183 15.98 6.28 -6.21
CA MET A 183 16.08 5.47 -5.00
C MET A 183 17.51 5.11 -4.62
N ARG A 184 18.41 4.87 -5.58
CA ARG A 184 19.85 4.66 -5.31
C ARG A 184 20.48 5.92 -4.74
N ARG A 185 20.24 7.09 -5.35
CA ARG A 185 20.70 8.39 -4.86
C ARG A 185 20.15 8.68 -3.46
N PHE A 186 18.86 8.43 -3.23
CA PHE A 186 18.27 8.59 -1.92
C PHE A 186 18.96 7.69 -0.88
N ARG A 187 19.21 6.41 -1.19
CA ARG A 187 19.87 5.46 -0.29
C ARG A 187 21.35 5.77 -0.02
N SER A 188 22.04 6.47 -0.90
CA SER A 188 23.43 6.88 -0.67
C SER A 188 23.55 8.09 0.26
N LEU A 189 22.46 8.79 0.57
CA LEU A 189 22.49 9.90 1.51
C LEU A 189 22.72 9.42 2.95
N PRO A 190 23.43 10.20 3.79
CA PRO A 190 23.50 9.99 5.23
C PRO A 190 22.12 9.81 5.87
N LEU A 191 22.04 9.05 6.96
CA LEU A 191 20.77 8.75 7.64
C LEU A 191 20.02 10.02 8.08
N GLU A 192 20.74 11.06 8.48
CA GLU A 192 20.17 12.34 8.91
C GLU A 192 19.55 13.10 7.75
N GLU A 193 20.24 13.18 6.60
CA GLU A 193 19.71 13.80 5.38
C GLU A 193 18.50 13.05 4.83
N ARG A 194 18.53 11.71 4.85
CA ARG A 194 17.37 10.90 4.47
C ARG A 194 16.17 11.17 5.36
N ARG A 195 16.38 11.37 6.67
CA ARG A 195 15.29 11.72 7.60
C ARG A 195 14.73 13.10 7.28
N LYS A 196 15.59 14.10 7.09
CA LYS A 196 15.17 15.45 6.72
C LYS A 196 14.32 15.46 5.45
N LEU A 197 14.76 14.78 4.38
CA LEU A 197 13.98 14.67 3.14
C LEU A 197 12.64 13.96 3.33
N LEU A 198 12.58 12.91 4.16
CA LEU A 198 11.32 12.21 4.42
C LEU A 198 10.35 13.07 5.25
N ASP A 199 10.88 13.87 6.17
CA ASP A 199 10.09 14.79 6.99
C ASP A 199 9.57 15.95 6.11
N GLU A 200 10.41 16.55 5.27
CA GLU A 200 10.01 17.58 4.27
C GLU A 200 8.93 17.06 3.30
N TRP A 201 9.06 15.82 2.81
CA TRP A 201 8.02 15.21 1.97
C TRP A 201 6.74 14.94 2.75
N ALA A 202 6.84 14.56 4.02
CA ALA A 202 5.67 14.32 4.86
C ALA A 202 4.94 15.61 5.25
N GLU A 203 5.65 16.73 5.35
CA GLU A 203 5.09 18.07 5.51
C GLU A 203 4.38 18.49 4.21
N ARG A 204 5.08 18.44 3.08
CA ARG A 204 4.47 18.76 1.76
C ARG A 204 3.24 17.91 1.44
N ASP A 205 3.29 16.59 1.67
CA ASP A 205 2.15 15.69 1.43
C ASP A 205 1.06 15.83 2.52
N GLY A 206 1.39 16.40 3.68
CA GLY A 206 0.44 16.74 4.74
C GLY A 206 -0.33 18.04 4.44
N ASP A 207 0.30 18.96 3.72
CA ASP A 207 -0.25 20.25 3.28
C ASP A 207 -1.01 20.15 1.95
N VAL A 208 -1.02 18.98 1.29
CA VAL A 208 -2.07 18.68 0.31
C VAL A 208 -3.34 18.40 1.10
N GLU A 209 -3.96 19.47 1.62
CA GLU A 209 -5.39 19.48 1.87
C GLU A 209 -6.01 18.81 0.65
N ALA A 210 -6.64 17.64 0.87
CA ALA A 210 -7.39 16.99 -0.19
C ALA A 210 -8.26 18.12 -0.75
N PRO A 211 -8.12 18.49 -2.05
CA PRO A 211 -8.77 19.67 -2.60
C PRO A 211 -10.19 19.59 -2.09
N GLU A 212 -10.61 20.54 -1.24
CA GLU A 212 -11.88 20.47 -0.53
C GLU A 212 -12.86 20.03 -1.59
N ALA A 213 -13.28 18.76 -1.51
CA ALA A 213 -13.93 18.11 -2.64
C ALA A 213 -15.16 18.96 -2.81
N GLY A 214 -15.13 19.77 -3.88
CA GLY A 214 -15.86 21.02 -3.92
C GLY A 214 -17.22 20.71 -3.36
N ALA A 215 -17.55 21.39 -2.27
CA ALA A 215 -18.92 21.74 -2.09
C ALA A 215 -19.28 22.46 -3.40
N GLU A 216 -19.72 21.68 -4.39
CA GLU A 216 -20.81 22.06 -5.27
C GLU A 216 -22.01 22.18 -4.32
N GLU A 217 -21.92 23.16 -3.40
CA GLU A 217 -23.05 23.90 -2.88
C GLU A 217 -23.69 24.44 -4.15
N GLU A 218 -24.69 23.69 -4.61
CA GLU A 218 -26.02 24.21 -4.91
C GLU A 218 -26.12 25.70 -4.59
N SER A 219 -25.63 26.51 -5.52
CA SER A 219 -25.88 27.93 -5.57
C SER A 219 -26.02 28.30 -7.04
N ARG A 220 -27.25 28.05 -7.46
CA ARG A 220 -27.98 28.55 -8.63
C ARG A 220 -27.81 27.76 -9.91
#